data_AF-A0A7C6SRC9-F1
#
_entry.id   AF-A0A7C6SRC9-F1
#
_cell.length_a   1.000
_cell.length_b   1.000
_cell.length_c   1.000
_cell.angle_alpha   90.00
_cell.angle_beta   90.00
_cell.angle_gamma   90.00
#
_symmetry.space_group_name_H-M   'P 1'
#
loop_
_entity.id
_entity.type
_entity.pdbx_description
1 polymer ?
#
loop_
_entity_poly.entity_id
_entity_poly.type
_entity_poly.pdbx_seq_one_letter_code
_entity_poly.pdbx_strand_id
1 'polypeptide(L)'
;MKKQMIIAAIAALAMAVLGTLYEQSDRLHVLPNTRLTLKGTATLMAALLAAYGAWAGGGTPAWIICAGIAVCALADALLERVFFAGMACFAVGHALYIAAFLMMKRVQPLNIIVFAALMLITLAIMHNLRDKLSPALAYTLYGTIISAMAALSISQAPV
;
A
#
# COMPACT_ATOMS: atom_id res chain seq x y z
N MET A 1 3.23 -3.77 -24.24
CA MET A 1 1.76 -3.71 -24.07
C MET A 1 1.12 -5.08 -23.78
N LYS A 2 0.80 -5.95 -24.76
CA LYS A 2 0.09 -7.23 -24.46
C LYS A 2 0.76 -8.12 -23.40
N LYS A 3 2.09 -8.30 -23.45
CA LYS A 3 2.84 -9.09 -22.46
C LYS A 3 2.82 -8.48 -21.06
N GLN A 4 2.97 -7.15 -20.94
CA GLN A 4 2.93 -6.43 -19.66
C GLN A 4 1.54 -6.50 -19.02
N MET A 5 0.48 -6.36 -19.81
CA MET A 5 -0.91 -6.52 -19.33
C MET A 5 -1.17 -7.93 -18.78
N ILE A 6 -0.67 -8.97 -19.45
CA ILE A 6 -0.80 -10.35 -18.97
C ILE A 6 -0.06 -10.53 -17.64
N ILE A 7 1.18 -10.03 -17.52
CA ILE A 7 1.96 -10.12 -16.28
C ILE A 7 1.25 -9.38 -15.14
N ALA A 8 0.75 -8.18 -15.39
CA ALA A 8 -0.01 -7.41 -14.39
C ALA A 8 -1.30 -8.14 -13.97
N ALA A 9 -2.03 -8.75 -14.92
CA ALA A 9 -3.23 -9.52 -14.62
C ALA A 9 -2.92 -10.78 -13.78
N ILE A 10 -1.82 -11.48 -14.09
CA ILE A 10 -1.36 -12.64 -13.30
C ILE A 10 -0.99 -12.20 -11.89
N ALA A 11 -0.24 -11.10 -11.74
CA ALA A 11 0.12 -10.57 -10.43
C ALA A 11 -1.12 -10.16 -9.63
N ALA A 12 -2.07 -9.46 -10.25
CA ALA A 12 -3.33 -9.08 -9.61
C ALA A 12 -4.16 -10.30 -9.19
N LEU A 13 -4.24 -11.34 -10.02
CA LEU A 13 -4.91 -12.59 -9.68
C LEU A 13 -4.22 -13.30 -8.52
N ALA A 14 -2.88 -13.40 -8.54
CA ALA A 14 -2.11 -13.99 -7.46
C ALA A 14 -2.31 -13.25 -6.14
N MET A 15 -2.29 -11.90 -6.17
CA MET A 15 -2.61 -11.06 -5.01
C MET A 15 -4.01 -11.34 -4.47
N ALA A 16 -5.02 -11.42 -5.35
CA ALA A 16 -6.39 -11.68 -4.95
C ALA A 16 -6.57 -13.08 -4.33
N VAL A 17 -5.93 -14.10 -4.91
CA VAL A 17 -5.99 -15.47 -4.38
C VAL A 17 -5.25 -15.57 -3.04
N LEU A 18 -4.02 -15.05 -2.94
CA LEU A 18 -3.26 -15.09 -1.68
C LEU A 18 -3.94 -14.26 -0.58
N GLY A 19 -4.50 -13.10 -0.93
CA GLY A 19 -5.25 -12.25 0.00
C GLY A 19 -6.53 -12.92 0.52
N THR A 20 -7.30 -13.58 -0.35
CA THR A 20 -8.50 -14.31 0.07
C THR A 20 -8.16 -15.54 0.93
N LEU A 21 -7.09 -16.26 0.60
CA LEU A 21 -6.58 -17.37 1.43
C LEU A 21 -6.11 -16.87 2.80
N TYR A 22 -5.47 -15.71 2.88
CA TYR A 22 -5.11 -15.09 4.15
C TYR A 22 -6.38 -14.75 4.98
N GLU A 23 -7.40 -14.14 4.40
CA GLU A 23 -8.64 -13.83 5.12
C GLU A 23 -9.35 -15.10 5.62
N GLN A 24 -9.31 -16.17 4.83
CA GLN A 24 -9.86 -17.47 5.20
C GLN A 24 -8.99 -18.22 6.21
N SER A 25 -7.72 -17.86 6.37
CA SER A 25 -6.77 -18.60 7.22
C SER A 25 -7.19 -18.62 8.69
N ASP A 26 -7.85 -17.57 9.18
CA ASP A 26 -8.43 -17.50 10.53
C ASP A 26 -9.60 -18.48 10.68
N ARG A 27 -10.42 -18.68 9.64
CA ARG A 27 -11.50 -19.67 9.64
C ARG A 27 -10.98 -21.09 9.51
N LEU A 28 -9.91 -21.28 8.75
CA LEU A 28 -9.29 -22.57 8.44
C LEU A 28 -8.30 -23.03 9.52
N HIS A 29 -8.15 -22.27 10.63
CA HIS A 29 -7.25 -22.60 11.75
C HIS A 29 -5.81 -22.89 11.30
N VAL A 30 -5.36 -22.15 10.29
CA VAL A 30 -4.04 -22.32 9.68
C VAL A 30 -2.95 -21.86 10.65
N LEU A 31 -1.79 -22.51 10.62
CA LEU A 31 -0.66 -22.18 11.49
C LEU A 31 -0.25 -20.69 11.34
N PRO A 32 0.14 -20.01 12.43
CA PRO A 32 0.50 -18.59 12.42
C PRO A 32 1.59 -18.23 11.39
N ASN A 33 2.58 -19.11 11.18
CA ASN A 33 3.64 -18.90 10.20
C ASN A 33 3.12 -18.93 8.76
N THR A 34 2.17 -19.82 8.45
CA THR A 34 1.57 -19.91 7.12
C THR A 34 0.65 -18.71 6.85
N ARG A 35 -0.02 -18.20 7.87
CA ARG A 35 -0.79 -16.96 7.77
C ARG A 35 0.10 -15.76 7.46
N LEU A 36 1.26 -15.68 8.11
CA LEU A 36 2.27 -14.65 7.86
C LEU A 36 2.81 -14.71 6.42
N THR A 37 3.10 -15.91 5.93
CA THR A 37 3.59 -16.09 4.56
C THR A 37 2.52 -15.72 3.55
N LEU A 38 1.25 -16.09 3.73
CA LEU A 38 0.17 -15.72 2.82
C LEU A 38 0.03 -14.19 2.68
N LYS A 39 0.02 -13.47 3.80
CA LYS A 39 -0.09 -12.00 3.81
C LYS A 39 1.10 -11.32 3.13
N GLY A 40 2.32 -11.66 3.57
CA GLY A 40 3.54 -11.06 3.03
C GLY A 40 3.75 -11.40 1.55
N THR A 41 3.43 -12.63 1.13
CA THR A 41 3.59 -13.06 -0.27
C THR A 41 2.57 -12.39 -1.21
N ALA A 42 1.35 -12.10 -0.74
CA ALA A 42 0.39 -11.33 -1.51
C ALA A 42 0.99 -9.97 -1.92
N THR A 43 1.51 -9.21 -0.96
CA THR A 43 2.14 -7.90 -1.23
C THR A 43 3.46 -8.04 -1.99
N LEU A 44 4.21 -9.13 -1.78
CA LEU A 44 5.43 -9.42 -2.55
C LEU A 44 5.15 -9.60 -4.05
N MET A 45 3.98 -10.10 -4.45
CA MET A 45 3.62 -10.18 -5.88
C MET A 45 3.55 -8.79 -6.53
N ALA A 46 3.02 -7.79 -5.82
CA ALA A 46 3.06 -6.40 -6.26
C ALA A 46 4.49 -5.87 -6.31
N ALA A 47 5.36 -6.28 -5.37
CA ALA A 47 6.76 -5.90 -5.37
C ALA A 47 7.54 -6.46 -6.57
N LEU A 48 7.29 -7.72 -6.93
CA LEU A 48 7.88 -8.32 -8.13
C LEU A 48 7.38 -7.64 -9.41
N LEU A 49 6.09 -7.27 -9.47
CA LEU A 49 5.54 -6.52 -10.59
C LEU A 49 6.19 -5.13 -10.72
N ALA A 50 6.36 -4.43 -9.59
CA ALA A 50 7.04 -3.13 -9.56
C ALA A 50 8.51 -3.23 -9.96
N ALA A 51 9.22 -4.27 -9.49
CA ALA A 51 10.59 -4.56 -9.87
C ALA A 51 10.71 -4.83 -11.38
N TYR A 52 9.79 -5.62 -11.93
CA TYR A 52 9.71 -5.87 -13.36
C TYR A 52 9.48 -4.56 -14.15
N GLY A 53 8.55 -3.71 -13.72
CA GLY A 53 8.30 -2.41 -14.33
C GLY A 53 9.50 -1.47 -14.27
N ALA A 54 10.20 -1.43 -13.14
CA ALA A 54 11.42 -0.63 -12.98
C ALA A 54 12.55 -1.13 -13.90
N TRP A 55 12.75 -2.45 -13.97
CA TRP A 55 13.72 -3.08 -14.86
C TRP A 55 13.39 -2.88 -16.35
N ALA A 56 12.11 -2.91 -16.71
CA ALA A 56 11.64 -2.76 -18.09
C ALA A 56 11.72 -1.31 -18.63
N GLY A 57 12.30 -0.38 -17.88
CA GLY A 57 12.54 1.01 -18.31
C GLY A 57 11.90 2.09 -17.46
N GLY A 58 11.43 1.79 -16.24
CA GLY A 58 10.64 2.70 -15.40
C GLY A 58 11.39 3.88 -14.76
N GLY A 59 12.68 4.08 -15.04
CA GLY A 59 13.47 5.18 -14.48
C GLY A 59 13.54 5.19 -12.95
N THR A 60 14.04 6.29 -12.38
CA THR A 60 14.20 6.44 -10.92
C THR A 60 12.88 6.32 -10.13
N PRO A 61 11.76 6.94 -10.54
CA PRO A 61 10.51 6.82 -9.79
C PRO A 61 9.99 5.38 -9.68
N ALA A 62 10.15 4.54 -10.70
CA ALA A 62 9.73 3.15 -10.62
C ALA A 62 10.55 2.33 -9.61
N TRP A 63 11.86 2.61 -9.48
CA TRP A 63 12.68 1.97 -8.44
C TRP A 63 12.28 2.41 -7.03
N ILE A 64 11.88 3.67 -6.85
CA ILE A 64 11.36 4.15 -5.57
C ILE A 64 10.02 3.49 -5.25
N ILE A 65 9.13 3.33 -6.23
CA ILE A 65 7.88 2.56 -6.08
C ILE A 65 8.18 1.11 -5.69
N CYS A 66 9.15 0.46 -6.37
CA CYS A 66 9.60 -0.89 -6.05
C CYS A 66 10.14 -0.99 -4.61
N ALA A 67 10.91 -0.02 -4.14
CA ALA A 67 11.38 0.02 -2.76
C ALA A 67 10.21 0.21 -1.79
N GLY A 68 9.27 1.10 -2.09
CA GLY A 68 8.07 1.35 -1.29
C GLY A 68 7.23 0.09 -1.08
N ILE A 69 6.93 -0.65 -2.15
CA ILE A 69 6.15 -1.89 -2.06
C ILE A 69 6.90 -3.02 -1.35
N ALA A 70 8.24 -3.10 -1.50
CA ALA A 70 9.05 -4.05 -0.76
C ALA A 70 9.00 -3.77 0.76
N VAL A 71 9.07 -2.49 1.15
CA VAL A 71 8.88 -2.05 2.54
C VAL A 71 7.46 -2.41 3.03
N CYS A 72 6.42 -2.17 2.23
CA CYS A 72 5.05 -2.56 2.57
C CYS A 72 4.90 -4.08 2.76
N ALA A 73 5.55 -4.91 1.93
CA ALA A 73 5.52 -6.36 2.09
C ALA A 73 6.18 -6.82 3.41
N LEU A 74 7.26 -6.16 3.84
CA LEU A 74 7.85 -6.38 5.16
C LEU A 74 6.93 -5.88 6.28
N ALA A 75 6.27 -4.74 6.07
CA ALA A 75 5.33 -4.16 7.01
C ALA A 75 4.14 -5.09 7.29
N ASP A 76 3.66 -5.82 6.28
CA ASP A 76 2.61 -6.84 6.44
C ASP A 76 3.00 -7.96 7.41
N ALA A 77 4.23 -8.45 7.33
CA ALA A 77 4.75 -9.43 8.27
C ALA A 77 4.96 -8.82 9.67
N LEU A 78 5.38 -7.57 9.73
CA LEU A 78 5.63 -6.88 10.99
C LEU A 78 4.34 -6.53 11.75
N LEU A 79 3.26 -6.20 11.03
CA LEU A 79 1.93 -5.91 11.60
C LEU A 79 1.40 -7.05 12.47
N GLU A 80 1.67 -8.30 12.07
CA GLU A 80 1.23 -9.49 12.83
C GLU A 80 1.99 -9.69 14.14
N ARG A 81 3.18 -9.07 14.27
CA ARG A 81 4.03 -9.19 15.47
C ARG A 81 3.89 -7.98 16.37
N VAL A 82 4.03 -6.79 15.79
CA VAL A 82 4.01 -5.52 16.50
C VAL A 82 3.28 -4.49 15.63
N PHE A 83 1.99 -4.31 15.92
CA PHE A 83 1.09 -3.48 15.10
C PHE A 83 1.62 -2.07 14.82
N PHE A 84 2.12 -1.35 15.82
CA PHE A 84 2.64 0.02 15.61
C PHE A 84 3.93 0.04 14.78
N ALA A 85 4.80 -0.96 14.93
CA ALA A 85 6.01 -1.05 14.12
C ALA A 85 5.66 -1.35 12.66
N GLY A 86 4.70 -2.24 12.42
CA GLY A 86 4.14 -2.50 11.10
C GLY A 86 3.50 -1.25 10.48
N MET A 87 2.68 -0.52 11.24
CA MET A 87 2.08 0.74 10.78
C MET A 87 3.14 1.79 10.42
N ALA A 88 4.17 1.96 11.25
CA ALA A 88 5.27 2.87 10.96
C ALA A 88 6.03 2.47 9.68
N CYS A 89 6.27 1.17 9.49
CA CYS A 89 6.90 0.63 8.29
C CYS A 89 6.04 0.90 7.03
N PHE A 90 4.73 0.69 7.13
CA PHE A 90 3.79 1.09 6.07
C PHE A 90 3.83 2.58 5.79
N ALA A 91 3.89 3.44 6.81
CA ALA A 91 3.99 4.88 6.61
C ALA A 91 5.23 5.26 5.78
N VAL A 92 6.37 4.60 6.03
CA VAL A 92 7.59 4.76 5.24
C VAL A 92 7.40 4.29 3.80
N GLY A 93 6.81 3.10 3.60
CA GLY A 93 6.51 2.58 2.25
C GLY A 93 5.62 3.53 1.44
N HIS A 94 4.58 4.09 2.07
CA HIS A 94 3.69 5.06 1.44
C HIS A 94 4.37 6.42 1.17
N ALA A 95 5.26 6.86 2.06
CA ALA A 95 6.04 8.08 1.82
C ALA A 95 6.95 7.94 0.58
N LEU A 96 7.50 6.75 0.32
CA LEU A 96 8.26 6.46 -0.89
C LEU A 96 7.38 6.58 -2.15
N TYR A 97 6.13 6.08 -2.12
CA TYR A 97 5.21 6.29 -3.23
C TYR A 97 4.89 7.76 -3.47
N ILE A 98 4.64 8.53 -2.41
CA ILE A 98 4.41 9.99 -2.51
C ILE A 98 5.61 10.66 -3.18
N ALA A 99 6.83 10.35 -2.73
CA ALA A 99 8.05 10.88 -3.33
C ALA A 99 8.14 10.54 -4.83
N ALA A 100 7.90 9.27 -5.19
CA ALA A 100 7.91 8.85 -6.59
C ALA A 100 6.84 9.57 -7.43
N PHE A 101 5.61 9.69 -6.93
CA PHE A 101 4.51 10.36 -7.63
C PHE A 101 4.78 11.85 -7.87
N LEU A 102 5.41 12.52 -6.89
CA LEU A 102 5.82 13.92 -7.03
C LEU A 102 6.96 14.11 -8.05
N MET A 103 7.81 13.08 -8.24
CA MET A 103 8.83 13.08 -9.30
C MET A 103 8.22 12.83 -10.68
N MET A 104 7.13 12.06 -10.77
CA MET A 104 6.48 11.72 -12.04
C MET A 104 5.59 12.86 -12.57
N LYS A 105 4.86 13.54 -11.68
CA LYS A 105 3.90 14.57 -12.09
C LYS A 105 3.71 15.62 -11.01
N ARG A 106 3.54 16.88 -11.46
CA ARG A 106 3.18 17.99 -10.56
C ARG A 106 1.80 17.78 -9.95
N VAL A 107 1.64 18.21 -8.71
CA VAL A 107 0.36 18.22 -8.00
C VAL A 107 -0.70 18.97 -8.81
N GLN A 108 -1.85 18.35 -9.01
CA GLN A 108 -2.98 18.92 -9.73
C GLN A 108 -4.07 19.39 -8.74
N PRO A 109 -4.94 20.34 -9.12
CA PRO A 109 -6.07 20.75 -8.29
C PRO A 109 -6.97 19.58 -7.88
N LEU A 110 -7.18 18.61 -8.77
CA LEU A 110 -7.93 17.38 -8.47
C LEU A 110 -7.32 16.61 -7.27
N ASN A 111 -5.99 16.54 -7.18
CA ASN A 111 -5.31 15.86 -6.08
C ASN A 111 -5.61 16.57 -4.76
N ILE A 112 -5.67 17.90 -4.74
CA ILE A 112 -5.99 18.69 -3.55
C ILE A 112 -7.45 18.43 -3.12
N ILE A 113 -8.38 18.43 -4.07
CA ILE A 113 -9.81 18.16 -3.80
C ILE A 113 -10.00 16.75 -3.23
N VAL A 114 -9.40 15.74 -3.86
CA VAL A 114 -9.49 14.36 -3.37
C VAL A 114 -8.83 14.21 -2.02
N PHE A 115 -7.66 14.80 -1.81
CA PHE A 115 -6.98 14.78 -0.52
C PHE A 115 -7.86 15.39 0.58
N ALA A 116 -8.46 16.56 0.34
CA ALA A 116 -9.36 17.20 1.29
C ALA A 116 -10.57 16.30 1.62
N ALA A 117 -11.18 15.67 0.61
CA ALA A 117 -12.29 14.73 0.82
C ALA A 117 -11.87 13.51 1.66
N LEU A 118 -10.74 12.87 1.33
CA LEU A 118 -10.22 11.73 2.08
C LEU A 118 -9.80 12.10 3.52
N MET A 119 -9.29 13.33 3.71
CA MET A 119 -8.98 13.85 5.04
C MET A 119 -10.23 14.07 5.88
N LEU A 120 -11.31 14.62 5.31
CA LEU A 120 -12.58 14.74 6.02
C LEU A 120 -13.12 13.37 6.44
N ILE A 121 -13.03 12.37 5.57
CA ILE A 121 -13.40 10.98 5.89
C ILE A 121 -12.53 10.44 7.03
N THR A 122 -11.21 10.61 6.94
CA THR A 122 -10.26 10.16 7.98
C THR A 122 -10.59 10.79 9.34
N LEU A 123 -10.84 12.11 9.37
CA LEU A 123 -11.19 12.83 10.59
C LEU A 123 -12.56 12.41 11.13
N ALA A 124 -13.55 12.15 10.27
CA ALA A 124 -14.86 11.66 10.68
C ALA A 124 -14.77 10.25 11.30
N ILE A 125 -14.01 9.34 10.68
CA ILE A 125 -13.73 8.01 11.23
C ILE A 125 -13.06 8.16 12.59
N MET A 126 -12.05 9.03 12.70
CA MET A 126 -11.34 9.22 13.95
C MET A 126 -12.20 9.83 15.05
N HIS A 127 -13.09 10.77 14.71
CA HIS A 127 -14.04 11.33 15.65
C HIS A 127 -14.98 10.26 16.22
N ASN A 128 -15.45 9.34 15.37
CA ASN A 128 -16.37 8.27 15.77
C ASN A 128 -15.68 7.12 16.52
N LEU A 129 -14.38 6.91 16.29
CA LEU A 129 -13.62 5.77 16.82
C LEU A 129 -12.52 6.16 17.81
N ARG A 130 -12.43 7.43 18.22
CA ARG A 130 -11.38 7.95 19.11
C ARG A 130 -11.20 7.14 20.40
N ASP A 131 -12.29 6.64 20.96
CA ASP A 131 -12.26 5.91 22.23
C ASP A 131 -11.84 4.43 22.04
N LYS A 132 -11.86 3.93 20.79
CA LYS A 132 -11.43 2.57 20.43
C LYS A 132 -10.01 2.52 19.83
N LEU A 133 -9.52 3.64 19.33
CA LEU A 133 -8.23 3.76 18.63
C LEU A 133 -7.26 4.59 19.46
N SER A 134 -6.32 3.92 20.14
CA SER A 134 -5.27 4.57 20.92
C SER A 134 -3.88 4.18 20.40
N PRO A 135 -2.97 5.14 20.15
CA PRO A 135 -3.14 6.58 20.28
C PRO A 135 -3.74 7.19 19.01
N ALA A 136 -4.79 8.01 19.15
CA ALA A 136 -5.51 8.62 18.03
C ALA A 136 -4.61 9.41 17.06
N LEU A 137 -3.54 10.02 17.57
CA LEU A 137 -2.56 10.75 16.75
C LEU A 137 -1.87 9.84 15.73
N ALA A 138 -1.46 8.63 16.10
CA ALA A 138 -0.76 7.72 15.19
C ALA A 138 -1.67 7.31 14.02
N TYR A 139 -2.94 6.97 14.31
CA TYR A 139 -3.92 6.64 13.28
C TYR A 139 -4.25 7.83 12.38
N THR A 140 -4.35 9.04 12.94
CA THR A 140 -4.63 10.26 12.16
C THR A 140 -3.46 10.59 11.22
N LEU A 141 -2.22 10.53 11.72
CA LEU A 141 -1.02 10.74 10.91
C LEU A 141 -0.91 9.70 9.80
N TYR A 142 -1.11 8.43 10.13
CA TYR A 142 -1.08 7.35 9.15
C TYR A 142 -2.17 7.50 8.08
N GLY A 143 -3.41 7.81 8.50
CA GLY A 143 -4.52 8.10 7.58
C GLY A 143 -4.26 9.31 6.68
N THR A 144 -3.54 10.32 7.18
CA THR A 144 -3.10 11.47 6.37
C THR A 144 -2.14 11.05 5.26
N ILE A 145 -1.17 10.19 5.57
CA ILE A 145 -0.20 9.68 4.60
C ILE A 145 -0.91 8.87 3.51
N ILE A 146 -1.81 7.95 3.89
CA ILE A 146 -2.59 7.16 2.92
C ILE A 146 -3.46 8.07 2.05
N SER A 147 -4.13 9.05 2.65
CA SER A 147 -4.97 10.01 1.93
C SER A 147 -4.16 10.81 0.90
N ALA A 148 -2.97 11.28 1.28
CA ALA A 148 -2.08 12.01 0.39
C ALA A 148 -1.59 11.13 -0.78
N MET A 149 -1.17 9.90 -0.49
CA MET A 149 -0.76 8.96 -1.54
C MET A 149 -1.90 8.66 -2.51
N ALA A 150 -3.09 8.29 -2.00
CA ALA A 150 -4.25 7.96 -2.82
C ALA A 150 -4.70 9.14 -3.69
N ALA A 151 -4.65 10.35 -3.16
CA ALA A 151 -4.97 11.54 -3.93
C ALA A 151 -3.95 11.80 -5.06
N LEU A 152 -2.66 11.58 -4.80
CA LEU A 152 -1.61 11.72 -5.83
C LEU A 152 -1.69 10.64 -6.91
N SER A 153 -2.08 9.40 -6.54
CA SER A 153 -2.12 8.26 -7.47
C SER A 153 -3.14 8.44 -8.59
N ILE A 154 -4.25 9.13 -8.36
CA ILE A 154 -5.32 9.38 -9.35
C ILE A 154 -4.80 10.11 -10.59
N SER A 155 -3.83 11.01 -10.40
CA SER A 155 -3.27 11.79 -11.50
C SER A 155 -2.18 11.07 -12.30
N GLN A 156 -1.74 9.90 -11.83
CA GLN A 156 -0.68 9.12 -12.48
C GLN A 156 -1.27 8.37 -13.68
N ALA A 157 -0.55 8.38 -14.80
CA ALA A 157 -0.99 7.61 -15.97
C ALA A 157 -0.79 6.10 -15.71
N PRO A 158 -1.71 5.23 -16.15
CA PRO A 158 -1.41 3.81 -16.24
C PRO A 158 -0.25 3.61 -17.22
N VAL A 159 0.78 2.89 -16.78
CA VAL A 159 1.97 2.53 -17.58
C VAL A 159 1.68 1.31 -18.44
#